data_AF-A0A1Y4CDP2-F1
#
_entry.id   AF-A0A1Y4CDP2-F1
#
_cell.length_a   1.000
_cell.length_b   1.000
_cell.length_c   1.000
_cell.angle_alpha   90.00
_cell.angle_beta   90.00
_cell.angle_gamma   90.00
#
_symmetry.space_group_name_H-M   'P 1'
#
loop_
_entity.id
_entity.type
_entity.pdbx_description
1 polymer ?
#
loop_
_entity_poly.entity_id
_entity_poly.type
_entity_poly.pdbx_seq_one_letter_code
_entity_poly.pdbx_strand_id
1 'polypeptide(L)'
;MESLVTGQASLTDVTLAVQEFVQNLGREVLSAMLEQADEAIYETVKPQRTYQIKETARSRTLVTTFGEITFHRRYYRQKDTGRYTYLLDEWCQLPAYSRIEASCQARMAEHAKDMSYAKAAQVATPVPVSKQSVRNVLCRLGTIPNTAAPLPERRPKVSELFIEADEDHVAMQQGNSRQLRL
;
A
#
# COMPACT_ATOMS: atom_id res chain seq x y z
N MET A 1 -0.18 27.91 22.92
CA MET A 1 0.23 29.29 22.57
C MET A 1 0.89 29.98 23.75
N GLU A 2 0.34 29.88 24.97
CA GLU A 2 1.00 30.42 26.17
C GLU A 2 2.43 29.89 26.37
N SER A 3 2.67 28.59 26.15
CA SER A 3 4.01 27.97 26.25
C SER A 3 5.06 28.46 25.24
N LEU A 4 4.63 28.92 24.05
CA LEU A 4 5.51 29.56 23.06
C LEU A 4 5.87 30.98 23.50
N VAL A 5 4.89 31.70 24.06
CA VAL A 5 5.04 33.08 24.54
C VAL A 5 5.89 33.12 25.82
N THR A 6 5.87 32.06 26.65
CA THR A 6 6.70 31.93 27.85
C THR A 6 8.09 31.32 27.60
N GLY A 7 8.42 30.96 26.35
CA GLY A 7 9.70 30.34 25.98
C GLY A 7 9.88 28.90 26.48
N GLN A 8 8.81 28.27 26.95
CA GLN A 8 8.82 26.90 27.49
C GLN A 8 8.64 25.81 26.41
N ALA A 9 8.26 26.21 25.18
CA ALA A 9 8.17 25.33 24.02
C ALA A 9 8.77 26.02 22.79
N SER A 10 9.58 25.28 22.02
CA SER A 10 10.13 25.75 20.76
C SER A 10 9.09 25.67 19.63
N LEU A 11 9.35 26.38 18.52
CA LEU A 11 8.55 26.22 17.30
C LEU A 11 8.53 24.76 16.81
N THR A 12 9.63 24.03 17.00
CA THR A 12 9.73 22.60 16.69
C THR A 12 8.71 21.80 17.48
N ASP A 13 8.61 22.03 18.80
CA ASP A 13 7.67 21.33 19.68
C ASP A 13 6.22 21.57 19.25
N VAL A 14 5.89 22.82 18.91
CA VAL A 14 4.55 23.16 18.43
C VAL A 14 4.25 22.56 17.07
N THR A 15 5.23 22.53 16.16
CA THR A 15 5.07 21.91 14.84
C THR A 15 4.81 20.41 14.96
N LEU A 16 5.55 19.73 15.83
CA LEU A 16 5.35 18.29 16.09
C LEU A 16 3.98 18.02 16.73
N ALA A 17 3.54 18.85 17.68
CA ALA A 17 2.22 18.72 18.29
C ALA A 17 1.08 18.93 17.28
N VAL A 18 1.20 19.92 16.38
CA VAL A 18 0.22 20.15 15.31
C VAL A 18 0.20 18.97 14.34
N GLN A 19 1.37 18.45 13.97
CA GLN A 19 1.46 17.28 13.11
C GLN A 19 0.75 16.07 13.74
N GLU A 20 1.00 15.77 15.01
CA GLU A 20 0.33 14.69 15.72
C GLU A 20 -1.19 14.91 15.79
N PHE A 21 -1.65 16.13 16.06
CA PHE A 21 -3.07 16.48 16.07
C PHE A 21 -3.74 16.23 14.71
N VAL A 22 -3.13 16.69 13.61
CA VAL A 22 -3.67 16.47 12.25
C VAL A 22 -3.70 14.98 11.92
N GLN A 23 -2.69 14.21 12.33
CA GLN A 23 -2.63 12.77 12.13
C GLN A 23 -3.70 12.03 12.94
N ASN A 24 -3.98 12.45 14.19
CA ASN A 24 -5.07 11.91 15.01
C ASN A 24 -6.43 12.22 14.38
N LEU A 25 -6.67 13.49 14.02
CA LEU A 25 -7.90 13.92 13.38
C LEU A 25 -8.15 13.19 12.06
N GLY A 26 -7.11 13.04 11.22
CA GLY A 26 -7.20 12.30 9.97
C GLY A 26 -7.61 10.84 10.16
N ARG A 27 -7.10 10.18 11.21
CA ARG A 27 -7.49 8.80 11.56
C ARG A 27 -8.96 8.71 11.96
N GLU A 28 -9.41 9.60 12.84
CA GLU A 28 -10.80 9.63 13.32
C GLU A 28 -11.78 9.92 12.19
N VAL A 29 -11.51 10.95 11.38
CA VAL A 29 -12.35 11.32 10.24
C VAL A 29 -12.43 10.19 9.23
N LEU A 30 -11.30 9.57 8.87
CA LEU A 30 -11.29 8.50 7.88
C LEU A 30 -12.04 7.25 8.37
N SER A 31 -11.86 6.86 9.63
CA SER A 31 -12.64 5.78 10.25
C SER A 31 -14.14 6.10 10.23
N ALA A 32 -14.54 7.30 10.67
CA ALA A 32 -15.93 7.71 10.68
C ALA A 32 -16.55 7.76 9.27
N MET A 33 -15.81 8.23 8.27
CA MET A 33 -16.27 8.24 6.88
C MET A 33 -16.51 6.83 6.34
N LEU A 34 -15.65 5.85 6.68
CA LEU A 34 -15.84 4.45 6.27
C LEU A 34 -17.07 3.82 6.93
N GLU A 35 -17.33 4.12 8.21
CA GLU A 35 -18.52 3.63 8.92
C GLU A 35 -19.80 4.29 8.40
N GLN A 36 -19.77 5.59 8.09
CA GLN A 36 -20.87 6.30 7.43
C GLN A 36 -21.13 5.75 6.02
N ALA A 37 -20.07 5.42 5.27
CA ALA A 37 -20.20 4.79 3.97
C ALA A 37 -20.85 3.40 4.08
N ASP A 38 -20.49 2.58 5.09
CA ASP A 38 -21.16 1.29 5.34
C ASP A 38 -22.67 1.47 5.59
N GLU A 39 -23.05 2.48 6.36
CA GLU A 39 -24.45 2.81 6.60
C GLU A 39 -25.20 3.22 5.32
N ALA A 40 -24.60 4.10 4.52
CA ALA A 40 -25.18 4.52 3.26
C ALA A 40 -25.33 3.35 2.26
N ILE A 41 -24.34 2.45 2.23
CA ILE A 41 -24.40 1.21 1.44
C ILE A 41 -25.55 0.34 1.92
N TYR A 42 -25.68 0.14 3.23
CA TYR A 42 -26.76 -0.66 3.81
C TYR A 42 -28.14 -0.13 3.42
N GLU A 43 -28.39 1.18 3.59
CA GLU A 43 -29.68 1.78 3.24
C GLU A 43 -29.96 1.71 1.73
N THR A 44 -28.91 1.69 0.89
CA THR A 44 -29.05 1.50 -0.57
C THR A 44 -29.48 0.06 -0.93
N VAL A 45 -28.92 -0.95 -0.27
CA VAL A 45 -29.17 -2.37 -0.61
C VAL A 45 -30.35 -3.00 0.13
N LYS A 46 -30.74 -2.43 1.28
CA LYS A 46 -31.82 -2.92 2.15
C LYS A 46 -33.17 -3.09 1.44
N PRO A 47 -33.65 -2.15 0.58
CA PRO A 47 -34.91 -2.32 -0.14
C PRO A 47 -34.93 -3.53 -1.08
N GLN A 48 -33.77 -3.89 -1.64
CA GLN A 48 -33.63 -4.98 -2.62
C GLN A 48 -33.77 -6.36 -1.95
N ARG A 49 -33.56 -6.43 -0.62
CA ARG A 49 -33.61 -7.68 0.18
C ARG A 49 -32.71 -8.79 -0.37
N THR A 50 -31.68 -8.45 -1.13
CA THR A 50 -30.70 -9.37 -1.77
C THR A 50 -29.66 -9.90 -0.79
N TYR A 51 -29.43 -9.19 0.32
CA TYR A 51 -28.42 -9.55 1.32
C TYR A 51 -29.05 -9.91 2.66
N GLN A 52 -28.43 -10.85 3.37
CA GLN A 52 -28.67 -11.15 4.77
C GLN A 52 -27.46 -10.68 5.59
N ILE A 53 -27.68 -9.84 6.59
CA ILE A 53 -26.63 -9.45 7.53
C ILE A 53 -26.29 -10.64 8.43
N LYS A 54 -25.01 -10.94 8.55
CA LYS A 54 -24.45 -11.98 9.42
C LYS A 54 -23.74 -11.41 10.64
N GLU A 55 -23.16 -10.23 10.49
CA GLU A 55 -22.51 -9.48 11.57
C GLU A 55 -22.64 -7.98 11.24
N THR A 56 -22.99 -7.15 12.22
CA THR A 56 -23.22 -5.71 12.00
C THR A 56 -21.97 -4.87 12.18
N ALA A 57 -21.02 -5.32 13.01
CA ALA A 57 -19.86 -4.54 13.42
C ALA A 57 -18.56 -5.36 13.33
N ARG A 58 -18.28 -5.92 12.15
CA ARG A 58 -17.02 -6.62 11.91
C ARG A 58 -15.88 -5.59 11.85
N SER A 59 -14.93 -5.68 12.76
CA SER A 59 -13.76 -4.79 12.77
C SER A 59 -12.79 -5.08 11.62
N ARG A 60 -12.22 -4.02 11.03
CA ARG A 60 -11.05 -4.07 10.15
C ARG A 60 -10.09 -2.94 10.49
N THR A 61 -8.80 -3.27 10.46
CA THR A 61 -7.70 -2.33 10.70
C THR A 61 -6.86 -2.16 9.44
N LEU A 62 -6.58 -0.91 9.06
CA LEU A 62 -5.77 -0.54 7.91
C LEU A 62 -4.64 0.41 8.31
N VAL A 63 -3.46 0.22 7.72
CA VAL A 63 -2.34 1.16 7.74
C VAL A 63 -2.51 2.13 6.58
N THR A 64 -2.63 3.43 6.90
CA THR A 64 -2.83 4.53 5.95
C THR A 64 -1.73 5.58 6.10
N THR A 65 -1.77 6.62 5.26
CA THR A 65 -0.88 7.79 5.37
C THR A 65 -1.10 8.59 6.65
N PHE A 66 -2.27 8.44 7.30
CA PHE A 66 -2.58 9.07 8.58
C PHE A 66 -2.16 8.22 9.80
N GLY A 67 -1.66 7.00 9.55
CA GLY A 67 -1.38 5.99 10.55
C GLY A 67 -2.38 4.84 10.50
N GLU A 68 -2.42 4.07 11.57
CA GLU A 68 -3.36 2.95 11.69
C GLU A 68 -4.77 3.45 12.03
N ILE A 69 -5.75 3.00 11.26
CA ILE A 69 -7.18 3.20 11.53
C ILE A 69 -7.87 1.87 11.78
N THR A 70 -8.88 1.88 12.62
CA THR A 70 -9.80 0.75 12.80
C THR A 70 -11.23 1.25 12.61
N PHE A 71 -12.03 0.49 11.86
CA PHE A 71 -13.43 0.80 11.57
C PHE A 71 -14.26 -0.48 11.57
N HIS A 72 -15.57 -0.32 11.73
CA HIS A 72 -16.53 -1.42 11.72
C HIS A 72 -17.36 -1.41 10.44
N ARG A 73 -17.79 -2.59 10.02
CA ARG A 73 -18.59 -2.76 8.82
C ARG A 73 -19.49 -3.98 8.90
N ARG A 74 -20.48 -4.03 8.03
CA ARG A 74 -21.38 -5.18 7.95
C ARG A 74 -20.78 -6.34 7.15
N TYR A 75 -21.05 -7.54 7.63
CA TYR A 75 -20.75 -8.80 6.95
C TYR A 75 -22.04 -9.38 6.38
N TYR A 76 -22.05 -9.65 5.09
CA TYR A 76 -23.24 -10.06 4.36
C TYR A 76 -23.12 -11.49 3.83
N ARG A 77 -24.26 -12.17 3.71
CA ARG A 77 -24.46 -13.32 2.83
C ARG A 77 -25.44 -12.91 1.73
N GLN A 78 -25.03 -13.00 0.48
CA GLN A 78 -25.90 -12.79 -0.68
C GLN A 78 -26.89 -13.96 -0.78
N LYS A 79 -28.18 -13.69 -0.96
CA LYS A 79 -29.23 -14.72 -0.88
C LYS A 79 -29.32 -15.61 -2.11
N ASP A 80 -29.02 -15.07 -3.29
CA ASP A 80 -29.03 -15.73 -4.59
C ASP A 80 -27.86 -16.71 -4.77
N THR A 81 -26.64 -16.26 -4.49
CA THR A 81 -25.40 -17.04 -4.69
C THR A 81 -24.96 -17.77 -3.43
N GLY A 82 -25.45 -17.35 -2.26
CA GLY A 82 -24.95 -17.80 -0.97
C GLY A 82 -23.56 -17.27 -0.61
N ARG A 83 -22.94 -16.43 -1.46
CA ARG A 83 -21.59 -15.87 -1.27
C ARG A 83 -21.56 -14.92 -0.07
N TYR A 84 -20.47 -14.98 0.68
CA TYR A 84 -20.20 -14.05 1.76
C TYR A 84 -19.37 -12.87 1.27
N THR A 85 -19.73 -11.65 1.67
CA THR A 85 -19.07 -10.43 1.20
C THR A 85 -19.08 -9.30 2.23
N TYR A 86 -18.18 -8.35 2.04
CA TYR A 86 -18.14 -7.05 2.71
C TYR A 86 -18.37 -5.98 1.64
N LEU A 87 -19.59 -5.44 1.55
CA LEU A 87 -19.94 -4.49 0.49
C LEU A 87 -19.07 -3.23 0.53
N LEU A 88 -18.78 -2.72 1.73
CA LEU A 88 -17.86 -1.61 1.92
C LEU A 88 -16.49 -1.88 1.27
N ASP A 89 -15.95 -3.10 1.37
CA ASP A 89 -14.67 -3.44 0.76
C ASP A 89 -14.72 -3.44 -0.75
N GLU A 90 -15.75 -4.06 -1.31
CA GLU A 90 -15.90 -4.15 -2.76
C GLU A 90 -16.04 -2.74 -3.36
N TRP A 91 -16.81 -1.86 -2.71
CA TRP A 91 -17.07 -0.51 -3.19
C TRP A 91 -15.88 0.42 -3.00
N CYS A 92 -15.17 0.31 -1.87
CA CYS A 92 -13.94 1.06 -1.62
C CYS A 92 -12.69 0.40 -2.24
N GLN A 93 -12.85 -0.68 -3.01
CA GLN A 93 -11.78 -1.44 -3.65
C GLN A 93 -10.68 -1.89 -2.67
N LEU A 94 -11.07 -2.25 -1.44
CA LEU A 94 -10.16 -2.68 -0.39
C LEU A 94 -9.89 -4.18 -0.53
N PRO A 95 -8.70 -4.61 -1.01
CA PRO A 95 -8.45 -6.02 -1.28
C PRO A 95 -8.54 -6.86 -0.01
N ALA A 96 -9.04 -8.09 -0.14
CA ALA A 96 -9.11 -9.04 0.97
C ALA A 96 -7.71 -9.27 1.57
N TYR A 97 -7.65 -9.41 2.90
CA TYR A 97 -6.42 -9.63 3.67
C TYR A 97 -5.34 -8.54 3.52
N SER A 98 -5.62 -7.44 2.80
CA SER A 98 -4.70 -6.30 2.72
C SER A 98 -4.85 -5.43 3.96
N ARG A 99 -3.78 -5.38 4.76
CA ARG A 99 -3.66 -4.49 5.94
C ARG A 99 -3.11 -3.12 5.59
N ILE A 100 -2.41 -2.98 4.46
CA ILE A 100 -1.78 -1.71 4.05
C ILE A 100 -2.62 -1.13 2.92
N GLU A 101 -3.00 0.14 3.03
CA GLU A 101 -3.77 0.87 2.02
C GLU A 101 -2.90 1.13 0.77
N ALA A 102 -3.55 1.27 -0.39
CA ALA A 102 -2.90 1.30 -1.69
C ALA A 102 -1.87 2.44 -1.83
N SER A 103 -2.14 3.64 -1.31
CA SER A 103 -1.19 4.76 -1.35
C SER A 103 0.09 4.46 -0.54
N CYS A 104 -0.04 3.80 0.61
CA CYS A 104 1.12 3.34 1.37
C CYS A 104 1.90 2.26 0.62
N GLN A 105 1.23 1.34 -0.07
CA GLN A 105 1.90 0.34 -0.92
C GLN A 105 2.67 0.99 -2.07
N ALA A 106 2.08 2.01 -2.71
CA ALA A 106 2.73 2.77 -3.77
C ALA A 106 4.02 3.45 -3.25
N ARG A 107 3.94 4.09 -2.08
CA ARG A 107 5.13 4.68 -1.43
C ARG A 107 6.21 3.64 -1.10
N MET A 108 5.82 2.46 -0.64
CA MET A 108 6.78 1.37 -0.40
C MET A 108 7.52 0.98 -1.68
N ALA A 109 6.79 0.81 -2.79
CA ALA A 109 7.38 0.45 -4.07
C ALA A 109 8.30 1.57 -4.59
N GLU A 110 7.85 2.82 -4.51
CA GLU A 110 8.60 4.00 -4.93
C GLU A 110 9.92 4.14 -4.15
N HIS A 111 9.90 3.93 -2.83
CA HIS A 111 11.11 4.05 -2.03
C HIS A 111 12.05 2.85 -2.21
N ALA A 112 11.51 1.64 -2.39
CA ALA A 112 12.32 0.43 -2.52
C ALA A 112 13.21 0.39 -3.77
N LYS A 113 13.02 1.32 -4.72
CA LYS A 113 13.92 1.50 -5.87
C LYS A 113 15.29 2.06 -5.48
N ASP A 114 15.33 2.93 -4.45
CA ASP A 114 16.53 3.68 -4.07
C ASP A 114 17.10 3.26 -2.70
N MET A 115 16.32 2.53 -1.90
CA MET A 115 16.71 2.18 -0.54
C MET A 115 16.34 0.76 -0.14
N SER A 116 16.97 0.28 0.92
CA SER A 116 16.68 -1.05 1.46
C SER A 116 15.21 -1.19 1.87
N TYR A 117 14.65 -2.40 1.78
CA TYR A 117 13.25 -2.66 2.17
C TYR A 117 12.94 -2.26 3.61
N ALA A 118 13.92 -2.35 4.52
CA ALA A 118 13.74 -1.90 5.90
C ALA A 118 13.57 -0.37 5.98
N LYS A 119 14.38 0.38 5.24
CA LYS A 119 14.29 1.84 5.21
C LYS A 119 13.03 2.30 4.48
N ALA A 120 12.69 1.65 3.36
CA ALA A 120 11.46 1.91 2.61
C ALA A 120 10.21 1.69 3.49
N ALA A 121 10.18 0.62 4.28
CA ALA A 121 9.11 0.36 5.24
C ALA A 121 8.97 1.47 6.29
N GLN A 122 10.09 2.00 6.80
CA GLN A 122 10.10 3.04 7.83
C GLN A 122 9.57 4.39 7.32
N VAL A 123 9.88 4.77 6.06
CA VAL A 123 9.51 6.09 5.51
C VAL A 123 8.18 6.09 4.76
N ALA A 124 7.68 4.92 4.35
CA ALA A 124 6.43 4.80 3.60
C ALA A 124 5.17 4.97 4.46
N THR A 125 5.24 4.65 5.76
CA THR A 125 4.09 4.63 6.66
C THR A 125 4.41 5.29 8.00
N PRO A 126 3.45 6.00 8.64
CA PRO A 126 3.66 6.57 9.98
C PRO A 126 3.81 5.51 11.08
N VAL A 127 3.25 4.31 10.85
CA VAL A 127 3.36 3.16 11.76
C VAL A 127 4.37 2.15 11.22
N PRO A 128 5.12 1.44 12.08
CA PRO A 128 6.08 0.44 11.64
C PRO A 128 5.43 -0.70 10.85
N VAL A 129 6.04 -1.05 9.73
CA VAL A 129 5.72 -2.23 8.92
C VAL A 129 6.99 -3.02 8.62
N SER A 130 6.85 -4.32 8.37
CA SER A 130 8.01 -5.17 8.15
C SER A 130 8.65 -4.94 6.78
N LYS A 131 9.97 -5.16 6.66
CA LYS A 131 10.66 -5.23 5.36
C LYS A 131 10.05 -6.30 4.42
N GLN A 132 9.48 -7.36 5.00
CA GLN A 132 8.80 -8.41 4.25
C GLN A 132 7.49 -7.90 3.64
N SER A 133 6.81 -6.96 4.27
CA SER A 133 5.62 -6.31 3.72
C SER A 133 5.95 -5.56 2.43
N VAL A 134 7.07 -4.83 2.40
CA VAL A 134 7.58 -4.15 1.19
C VAL A 134 7.84 -5.16 0.08
N ARG A 135 8.57 -6.25 0.38
CA ARG A 135 8.80 -7.34 -0.58
C ARG A 135 7.49 -7.90 -1.13
N ASN A 136 6.51 -8.16 -0.27
CA ASN A 136 5.22 -8.73 -0.69
C ASN A 136 4.40 -7.75 -1.55
N VAL A 137 4.51 -6.43 -1.31
CA VAL A 137 3.93 -5.41 -2.20
C VAL A 137 4.58 -5.49 -3.58
N LEU A 138 5.91 -5.46 -3.65
CA LEU A 138 6.65 -5.53 -4.92
C LEU A 138 6.35 -6.81 -5.69
N CYS A 139 6.34 -7.97 -5.01
CA CYS A 139 6.01 -9.25 -5.66
C CYS A 139 4.58 -9.28 -6.23
N ARG A 140 3.62 -8.54 -5.63
CA ARG A 140 2.24 -8.46 -6.14
C ARG A 140 2.08 -7.52 -7.33
N LEU A 141 2.93 -6.50 -7.47
CA LEU A 141 2.98 -5.65 -8.67
C LEU A 141 3.40 -6.45 -9.92
N GLY A 142 4.00 -7.61 -9.71
CA GLY A 142 4.42 -8.51 -10.77
C GLY A 142 5.75 -8.11 -11.39
N THR A 143 6.15 -8.86 -12.41
CA THR A 143 7.37 -8.58 -13.17
C THR A 143 7.03 -7.55 -14.24
N ILE A 144 7.78 -6.45 -14.28
CA ILE A 144 7.74 -5.55 -15.43
C ILE A 144 8.22 -6.37 -16.63
N PRO A 145 7.43 -6.51 -17.70
CA PRO A 145 7.84 -7.29 -18.86
C PRO A 145 9.15 -6.72 -19.39
N ASN A 146 10.08 -7.60 -19.75
CA ASN A 146 11.28 -7.18 -20.45
C ASN A 146 10.86 -6.62 -21.81
N THR A 147 10.83 -5.29 -21.93
CA THR A 147 10.56 -4.57 -23.17
C THR A 147 11.82 -4.40 -24.01
N ALA A 148 12.84 -5.24 -23.80
CA ALA A 148 14.00 -5.29 -24.68
C ALA A 148 13.54 -5.34 -26.13
N ALA A 149 14.14 -4.48 -26.95
CA ALA A 149 13.88 -4.47 -28.37
C ALA A 149 14.11 -5.88 -28.94
N PRO A 150 13.29 -6.34 -29.90
CA PRO A 150 13.59 -7.57 -30.62
C PRO A 150 15.01 -7.47 -31.18
N LEU A 151 15.72 -8.60 -31.14
CA LEU A 151 17.07 -8.66 -31.70
C LEU A 151 17.03 -8.14 -33.15
N PRO A 152 17.88 -7.17 -33.52
CA PRO A 152 17.88 -6.64 -34.88
C PRO A 152 18.24 -7.76 -35.87
N GLU A 153 17.69 -7.68 -37.07
CA GLU A 153 18.08 -8.61 -38.14
C GLU A 153 19.58 -8.53 -38.40
N ARG A 154 20.19 -9.71 -38.62
CA ARG A 154 21.63 -9.81 -38.86
C ARG A 154 21.99 -8.99 -40.10
N ARG A 155 22.79 -7.94 -39.93
CA ARG A 155 23.27 -7.11 -41.05
C ARG A 155 24.30 -7.92 -41.86
N PRO A 156 24.04 -8.23 -43.15
CA PRO A 156 24.88 -9.15 -43.91
C PRO A 156 26.22 -8.57 -44.39
N LYS A 157 26.52 -7.29 -44.13
CA LYS A 157 27.71 -6.58 -44.64
C LYS A 157 28.46 -5.77 -43.56
N VAL A 158 28.57 -6.31 -42.36
CA VAL A 158 29.41 -5.70 -41.31
C VAL A 158 30.72 -6.49 -41.29
N SER A 159 31.82 -5.86 -41.68
CA SER A 159 33.15 -6.48 -41.69
C SER A 159 33.75 -6.58 -40.28
N GLU A 160 33.47 -5.60 -39.43
CA GLU A 160 33.91 -5.56 -38.03
C GLU A 160 32.82 -4.93 -37.16
N LEU A 161 32.57 -5.52 -35.99
CA LEU A 161 31.59 -5.06 -35.01
C LEU A 161 32.30 -4.82 -33.69
N PHE A 162 32.30 -3.57 -33.22
CA PHE A 162 32.75 -3.24 -31.87
C PHE A 162 31.55 -3.28 -30.93
N ILE A 163 31.63 -4.18 -29.94
CA ILE A 163 30.66 -4.28 -28.84
C ILE A 163 31.40 -3.90 -27.58
N GLU A 164 30.94 -2.85 -26.92
CA GLU A 164 31.34 -2.54 -25.55
C GLU A 164 30.26 -3.07 -24.61
N ALA A 165 30.70 -3.85 -23.64
CA ALA A 165 29.86 -4.56 -22.70
C ALA A 165 30.38 -4.25 -21.30
N ASP A 166 29.51 -3.72 -20.44
CA ASP A 166 29.82 -3.50 -19.02
C ASP A 166 29.24 -4.63 -18.18
N GLU A 167 29.98 -5.03 -17.15
CA GLU A 167 29.63 -6.14 -16.28
C GLU A 167 29.23 -5.63 -14.90
N ASP A 168 28.00 -5.91 -14.49
CA ASP A 168 27.54 -5.65 -13.13
C ASP A 168 27.51 -6.95 -12.30
N HIS A 169 28.15 -6.89 -11.14
CA HIS A 169 28.25 -8.02 -10.21
C HIS A 169 27.33 -7.80 -9.02
N VAL A 170 26.19 -8.50 -9.02
CA VAL A 170 25.22 -8.42 -7.94
C VAL A 170 25.22 -9.70 -7.10
N ALA A 171 25.38 -9.55 -5.79
CA ALA A 171 25.27 -10.67 -4.86
C ALA A 171 23.82 -11.18 -4.83
N MET A 172 23.62 -12.44 -5.18
CA MET A 172 22.28 -13.04 -5.30
C MET A 172 21.76 -13.53 -3.95
N GLN A 173 20.43 -13.46 -3.76
CA GLN A 173 19.78 -13.88 -2.51
C GLN A 173 19.69 -15.41 -2.37
N GLN A 174 19.75 -16.16 -3.48
CA GLN A 174 19.81 -17.62 -3.51
C GLN A 174 20.84 -18.09 -4.53
N GLY A 175 21.71 -19.03 -4.14
CA GLY A 175 22.79 -19.57 -4.95
C GLY A 175 24.07 -18.73 -4.92
N ASN A 176 25.05 -19.12 -5.74
CA ASN A 176 26.28 -18.36 -5.92
C ASN A 176 25.97 -17.04 -6.64
N SER A 177 26.77 -16.01 -6.38
CA SER A 177 26.74 -14.75 -7.14
C SER A 177 26.65 -15.05 -8.62
N ARG A 178 25.59 -14.56 -9.26
CA ARG A 178 25.40 -14.79 -10.70
C ARG A 178 26.13 -13.69 -11.43
N GLN A 179 27.07 -14.11 -12.25
CA GLN A 179 27.61 -13.29 -13.31
C GLN A 179 26.49 -13.05 -14.32
N LEU A 180 26.05 -11.81 -14.50
CA LEU A 180 25.19 -11.45 -15.63
C LEU A 180 26.06 -11.52 -16.88
N ARG A 181 26.16 -12.71 -17.46
CA ARG A 181 26.85 -12.92 -18.74
C ARG A 181 25.92 -12.47 -19.86
N LEU A 182 26.44 -11.64 -20.75
CA LEU A 182 25.85 -11.35 -22.06
C LEU A 182 25.74 -12.62 -22.91
#